data_AF-A0A0F8ZF93-F1
#
_entry.id   AF-A0A0F8ZF93-F1
#
_cell.length_a   1.000
_cell.length_b   1.000
_cell.length_c   1.000
_cell.angle_alpha   90.00
_cell.angle_beta   90.00
_cell.angle_gamma   90.00
#
_symmetry.space_group_name_H-M   'P 1'
#
loop_
_entity.id
_entity.type
_entity.pdbx_description
1 polymer ?
#
loop_
_entity_poly.entity_id
_entity_poly.type
_entity_poly.pdbx_seq_one_letter_code
_entity_poly.pdbx_strand_id
1 'polypeptide(L)'
;EKPVMDILGIVTSLFGGGLTGLIGGGTEKIFAYKAKKLAIEENREKYAHEVNMKRADAEIMAQEWAARTKVADIEAVAKVDVADAKAFSASFNEPVRYSQGDLTKKQNWLMVVLDTIRGLVRPGLTLYLCAITTVLYLRARSLVPSEVSVDQALGMVDSITNTILYLTTTCVLWWFGTRNKKPQK
;
A
#
# COMPACT_ATOMS: atom_id res chain seq x y z
N GLU A 1 17.81 -76.77 -77.96
CA GLU A 1 16.92 -75.59 -78.13
C GLU A 1 16.45 -75.04 -76.78
N LYS A 2 17.22 -74.23 -76.05
CA LYS A 2 16.73 -73.45 -74.88
C LYS A 2 17.51 -72.14 -74.57
N PRO A 3 17.79 -71.24 -75.53
CA PRO A 3 18.18 -69.86 -75.16
C PRO A 3 17.19 -68.77 -75.61
N VAL A 4 16.23 -69.08 -76.50
CA VAL A 4 15.32 -68.05 -77.06
C VAL A 4 14.13 -67.72 -76.13
N MET A 5 13.76 -68.64 -75.25
CA MET A 5 12.58 -68.50 -74.38
C MET A 5 12.82 -67.64 -73.13
N ASP A 6 14.06 -67.54 -72.64
CA ASP A 6 14.44 -66.69 -71.50
C ASP A 6 14.52 -65.20 -71.88
N ILE A 7 15.00 -64.88 -73.08
CA ILE A 7 15.17 -63.49 -73.53
C ILE A 7 13.81 -62.82 -73.76
N LEU A 8 12.83 -63.56 -74.30
CA LEU A 8 11.45 -63.09 -74.45
C LEU A 8 10.77 -62.87 -73.09
N GLY A 9 11.02 -63.71 -72.07
CA GLY A 9 10.50 -63.50 -70.72
C GLY A 9 11.10 -62.27 -70.04
N ILE A 10 12.40 -62.02 -70.22
CA ILE A 10 13.10 -60.86 -69.67
C ILE A 10 12.62 -59.56 -70.33
N VAL A 11 12.50 -59.51 -71.66
CA VAL A 11 12.02 -58.31 -72.36
C VAL A 11 10.55 -58.01 -72.03
N THR A 12 9.70 -59.02 -71.93
CA THR A 12 8.28 -58.83 -71.59
C THR A 12 8.09 -58.39 -70.12
N SER A 13 8.95 -58.85 -69.20
CA SER A 13 8.94 -58.40 -67.80
C SER A 13 9.49 -56.97 -67.62
N LEU A 14 10.46 -56.56 -68.44
CA LEU A 14 11.02 -55.20 -68.46
C LEU A 14 10.03 -54.18 -69.04
N PHE A 15 9.35 -54.51 -70.14
CA PHE A 15 8.33 -53.63 -70.73
C PHE A 15 7.01 -53.66 -69.94
N GLY A 16 6.64 -54.81 -69.38
CA GLY A 16 5.46 -54.97 -68.52
C GLY A 16 5.57 -54.19 -67.21
N GLY A 17 6.75 -54.21 -66.56
CA GLY A 17 7.00 -53.48 -65.30
C GLY A 17 7.22 -51.96 -65.47
N GLY A 18 7.73 -51.52 -66.64
CA GLY A 18 7.95 -50.10 -66.93
C GLY A 18 6.67 -49.29 -67.09
N LEU A 19 5.62 -49.87 -67.68
CA LEU A 19 4.34 -49.18 -67.87
C LEU A 19 3.51 -49.12 -66.56
N THR A 20 3.57 -50.16 -65.73
CA THR A 20 2.96 -50.13 -64.39
C THR A 20 3.68 -49.18 -63.45
N GLY A 21 5.01 -49.07 -63.55
CA GLY A 21 5.82 -48.10 -62.79
C GLY A 21 5.54 -46.64 -63.16
N LEU A 22 5.23 -46.34 -64.43
CA LEU A 22 4.85 -44.99 -64.86
C LEU A 22 3.44 -44.59 -64.37
N ILE A 23 2.49 -45.53 -64.35
CA ILE A 23 1.15 -45.31 -63.81
C ILE A 23 1.21 -45.17 -62.28
N GLY A 24 2.01 -45.99 -61.59
CA GLY A 24 2.27 -45.88 -60.15
C GLY A 24 2.99 -44.59 -59.75
N GLY A 25 4.00 -44.17 -60.51
CA GLY A 25 4.74 -42.93 -60.23
C GLY A 25 3.92 -41.65 -60.49
N GLY A 26 2.95 -41.71 -61.42
CA GLY A 26 2.01 -40.62 -61.68
C GLY A 26 1.00 -40.43 -60.55
N THR A 27 0.45 -41.53 -60.02
CA THR A 27 -0.46 -41.48 -58.86
C THR A 27 0.29 -41.07 -57.59
N GLU A 28 1.49 -41.58 -57.35
CA GLU A 28 2.35 -41.17 -56.23
C GLU A 28 2.61 -39.66 -56.21
N LYS A 29 2.91 -39.04 -57.35
CA LYS A 29 3.13 -37.58 -57.42
C LYS A 29 1.89 -36.77 -57.08
N ILE A 30 0.70 -37.23 -57.49
CA ILE A 30 -0.58 -36.57 -57.16
C ILE A 30 -0.88 -36.71 -55.67
N PHE A 31 -0.68 -37.90 -55.10
CA PHE A 31 -0.81 -38.12 -53.66
C PHE A 31 0.22 -37.31 -52.86
N ALA A 32 1.47 -37.24 -53.31
CA ALA A 32 2.53 -36.44 -52.68
C ALA A 32 2.21 -34.94 -52.72
N TYR A 33 1.65 -34.42 -53.82
CA TYR A 33 1.24 -33.02 -53.91
C TYR A 33 0.05 -32.70 -53.00
N LYS A 34 -0.97 -33.57 -52.95
CA LYS A 34 -2.09 -33.44 -52.01
C LYS A 34 -1.62 -33.54 -50.55
N ALA A 35 -0.75 -34.50 -50.23
CA ALA A 35 -0.18 -34.65 -48.89
C ALA A 35 0.64 -33.42 -48.49
N LYS A 36 1.43 -32.84 -49.40
CA LYS A 36 2.19 -31.61 -49.14
C LYS A 36 1.27 -30.41 -48.91
N LYS A 37 0.17 -30.29 -49.67
CA LYS A 37 -0.81 -29.23 -49.47
C LYS A 37 -1.53 -29.37 -48.11
N LEU A 38 -1.95 -30.59 -47.77
CA LEU A 38 -2.56 -30.91 -46.48
C LEU A 38 -1.60 -30.59 -45.32
N ALA A 39 -0.31 -30.92 -45.46
CA ALA A 39 0.71 -30.62 -44.46
C ALA A 39 0.96 -29.10 -44.29
N ILE A 40 0.89 -28.31 -45.37
CA ILE A 40 1.01 -26.85 -45.28
C ILE A 40 -0.22 -26.25 -44.57
N GLU A 41 -1.40 -26.77 -44.83
CA GLU A 41 -2.66 -26.35 -44.19
C GLU A 41 -2.67 -26.72 -42.71
N GLU A 42 -2.31 -27.95 -42.38
CA GLU A 42 -2.14 -28.43 -40.99
C GLU A 42 -1.11 -27.57 -40.23
N ASN A 43 0.03 -27.25 -40.85
CA ASN A 43 1.02 -26.37 -40.23
C ASN A 43 0.48 -24.96 -39.98
N ARG A 44 -0.29 -24.39 -40.92
CA ARG A 44 -0.92 -23.07 -40.72
C ARG A 44 -1.92 -23.10 -39.57
N GLU A 45 -2.74 -24.14 -39.48
CA GLU A 45 -3.68 -24.30 -38.37
C GLU A 45 -2.96 -24.46 -37.04
N LYS A 46 -1.87 -25.25 -36.99
CA LYS A 46 -1.02 -25.38 -35.80
C LYS A 46 -0.44 -24.04 -35.36
N TYR A 47 0.13 -23.25 -36.28
CA TYR A 47 0.66 -21.93 -35.94
C TYR A 47 -0.44 -20.96 -35.50
N ALA A 48 -1.61 -20.98 -36.14
CA ALA A 48 -2.74 -20.15 -35.74
C ALA A 48 -3.21 -20.52 -34.32
N HIS A 49 -3.29 -21.83 -34.02
CA HIS A 49 -3.61 -22.33 -32.69
C HIS A 49 -2.54 -21.92 -31.66
N GLU A 50 -1.26 -22.09 -31.95
CA GLU A 50 -0.16 -21.66 -31.07
C GLU A 50 -0.19 -20.15 -30.78
N VAL A 51 -0.48 -19.32 -31.79
CA VAL A 51 -0.61 -17.87 -31.62
C VAL A 51 -1.81 -17.55 -30.73
N ASN A 52 -2.94 -18.22 -30.94
CA ASN A 52 -4.14 -18.02 -30.12
C ASN A 52 -3.92 -18.46 -28.67
N MET A 53 -3.23 -19.58 -28.45
CA MET A 53 -2.85 -20.05 -27.12
C MET A 53 -1.93 -19.04 -26.43
N LYS A 54 -0.89 -18.55 -27.10
CA LYS A 54 0.03 -17.53 -26.54
C LYS A 54 -0.68 -16.22 -26.22
N ARG A 55 -1.68 -15.82 -27.02
CA ARG A 55 -2.51 -14.63 -26.74
C ARG A 55 -3.38 -14.84 -25.51
N ALA A 56 -4.04 -15.99 -25.39
CA ALA A 56 -4.82 -16.33 -24.21
C ALA A 56 -3.94 -16.37 -22.94
N ASP A 57 -2.74 -16.96 -23.04
CA ASP A 57 -1.78 -16.98 -21.93
C ASP A 57 -1.31 -15.57 -21.55
N ALA A 58 -1.08 -14.69 -22.53
CA ALA A 58 -0.72 -13.30 -22.27
C ALA A 58 -1.85 -12.52 -21.58
N GLU A 59 -3.11 -12.76 -21.96
CA GLU A 59 -4.28 -12.18 -21.31
C GLU A 59 -4.44 -12.67 -19.87
N ILE A 60 -4.29 -13.98 -19.64
CA ILE A 60 -4.33 -14.57 -18.29
C ILE A 60 -3.22 -13.99 -17.43
N MET A 61 -1.98 -13.92 -17.95
CA MET A 61 -0.87 -13.31 -17.23
C MET A 61 -1.16 -11.84 -16.90
N ALA A 62 -1.66 -11.05 -17.86
CA ALA A 62 -2.01 -9.65 -17.60
C ALA A 62 -3.04 -9.48 -16.48
N GLN A 63 -4.05 -10.37 -16.43
CA GLN A 63 -5.04 -10.41 -15.36
C GLN A 63 -4.41 -10.80 -14.02
N GLU A 64 -3.52 -11.80 -13.99
CA GLU A 64 -2.80 -12.18 -12.78
C GLU A 64 -1.90 -11.06 -12.26
N TRP A 65 -1.18 -10.36 -13.15
CA TRP A 65 -0.36 -9.20 -12.78
C TRP A 65 -1.21 -8.09 -12.17
N ALA A 66 -2.35 -7.77 -12.79
CA ALA A 66 -3.28 -6.77 -12.26
C ALA A 66 -3.91 -7.19 -10.92
N ALA A 67 -4.12 -8.48 -10.69
CA ALA A 67 -4.59 -8.99 -9.40
C ALA A 67 -3.47 -8.89 -8.34
N ARG A 68 -2.24 -9.27 -8.68
CA ARG A 68 -1.08 -9.21 -7.78
C ARG A 68 -0.76 -7.79 -7.36
N THR A 69 -0.84 -6.81 -8.26
CA THR A 69 -0.65 -5.39 -7.90
C THR A 69 -1.71 -4.92 -6.93
N LYS A 70 -3.00 -5.25 -7.17
CA LYS A 70 -4.09 -4.93 -6.23
C LYS A 70 -3.89 -5.56 -4.86
N VAL A 71 -3.45 -6.83 -4.80
CA VAL A 71 -3.15 -7.50 -3.53
C VAL A 71 -2.00 -6.80 -2.81
N ALA A 72 -0.93 -6.46 -3.53
CA ALA A 72 0.21 -5.74 -2.95
C ALA A 72 -0.18 -4.35 -2.41
N ASP A 73 -1.02 -3.61 -3.12
CA ASP A 73 -1.55 -2.31 -2.67
C ASP A 73 -2.42 -2.46 -1.42
N ILE A 74 -3.35 -3.41 -1.42
CA ILE A 74 -4.21 -3.70 -0.26
C ILE A 74 -3.36 -4.11 0.94
N GLU A 75 -2.36 -4.98 0.75
CA GLU A 75 -1.45 -5.39 1.82
C GLU A 75 -0.59 -4.23 2.33
N ALA A 76 -0.14 -3.33 1.46
CA ALA A 76 0.62 -2.15 1.85
C ALA A 76 -0.23 -1.22 2.74
N VAL A 77 -1.46 -0.93 2.32
CA VAL A 77 -2.42 -0.14 3.10
C VAL A 77 -2.73 -0.86 4.42
N ALA A 78 -3.05 -2.15 4.39
CA ALA A 78 -3.33 -2.91 5.59
C ALA A 78 -2.12 -2.96 6.55
N LYS A 79 -0.88 -3.00 6.04
CA LYS A 79 0.33 -2.93 6.88
C LYS A 79 0.47 -1.57 7.55
N VAL A 80 0.13 -0.48 6.86
CA VAL A 80 0.10 0.87 7.46
C VAL A 80 -0.97 0.93 8.53
N ASP A 81 -2.20 0.48 8.24
CA ASP A 81 -3.31 0.47 9.20
C ASP A 81 -3.01 -0.41 10.42
N VAL A 82 -2.37 -1.57 10.21
CA VAL A 82 -1.92 -2.45 11.30
C VAL A 82 -0.77 -1.83 12.08
N ALA A 83 0.16 -1.12 11.43
CA ALA A 83 1.25 -0.41 12.10
C ALA A 83 0.70 0.75 12.95
N ASP A 84 -0.26 1.50 12.44
CA ASP A 84 -0.95 2.58 13.15
C ASP A 84 -1.79 2.02 14.30
N ALA A 85 -2.53 0.93 14.07
CA ALA A 85 -3.27 0.23 15.12
C ALA A 85 -2.34 -0.38 16.18
N LYS A 86 -1.14 -0.85 15.79
CA LYS A 86 -0.10 -1.32 16.73
C LYS A 86 0.57 -0.19 17.47
N ALA A 87 0.83 0.96 16.84
CA ALA A 87 1.34 2.15 17.51
C ALA A 87 0.30 2.68 18.51
N PHE A 88 -0.97 2.68 18.11
CA PHE A 88 -2.10 2.97 18.98
C PHE A 88 -2.22 1.96 20.12
N SER A 89 -2.08 0.66 19.86
CA SER A 89 -2.15 -0.36 20.92
C SER A 89 -0.93 -0.33 21.86
N ALA A 90 0.26 -0.05 21.34
CA ALA A 90 1.46 0.19 22.13
C ALA A 90 1.30 1.44 23.02
N SER A 91 0.57 2.46 22.56
CA SER A 91 0.23 3.62 23.38
C SER A 91 -0.71 3.30 24.56
N PHE A 92 -1.47 2.20 24.49
CA PHE A 92 -2.25 1.71 25.64
C PHE A 92 -1.43 0.93 26.66
N ASN A 93 -0.29 0.36 26.24
CA ASN A 93 0.63 -0.37 27.10
C ASN A 93 1.68 0.53 27.76
N GLU A 94 1.62 1.86 27.55
CA GLU A 94 2.38 2.78 28.38
C GLU A 94 1.87 2.67 29.83
N PRO A 95 2.73 2.32 30.81
CA PRO A 95 2.27 2.08 32.15
C PRO A 95 1.73 3.38 32.74
N VAL A 96 0.49 3.31 33.27
CA VAL A 96 -0.25 4.43 33.90
C VAL A 96 0.55 5.10 35.04
N ARG A 97 1.60 4.42 35.54
CA ARG A 97 2.68 4.95 36.37
C ARG A 97 3.99 4.30 35.93
N TYR A 98 5.05 5.08 35.70
CA TYR A 98 6.37 4.51 35.46
C TYR A 98 6.87 3.69 36.66
N SER A 99 6.29 3.88 37.85
CA SER A 99 6.58 3.13 39.07
C SER A 99 6.01 1.70 39.15
N GLN A 100 5.20 1.28 38.19
CA GLN A 100 4.64 -0.09 38.12
C GLN A 100 5.53 -1.09 37.35
N GLY A 101 6.66 -0.64 36.79
CA GLY A 101 7.67 -1.55 36.26
C GLY A 101 8.48 -2.22 37.37
N ASP A 102 9.07 -3.37 37.06
CA ASP A 102 9.99 -4.12 37.93
C ASP A 102 11.32 -3.36 38.09
N LEU A 103 11.25 -2.22 38.78
CA LEU A 103 12.32 -1.26 38.94
C LEU A 103 13.00 -1.50 40.29
N THR A 104 14.34 -1.59 40.26
CA THR A 104 15.18 -1.67 41.46
C THR A 104 14.77 -0.55 42.45
N LYS A 105 14.59 -0.87 43.74
CA LYS A 105 14.06 0.03 44.80
C LYS A 105 14.64 1.46 44.80
N LYS A 106 15.87 1.66 44.33
CA LYS A 106 16.54 2.97 44.23
C LYS A 106 16.14 3.81 43.01
N GLN A 107 15.58 3.25 41.96
CA GLN A 107 15.07 3.98 40.78
C GLN A 107 13.57 4.29 40.89
N ASN A 108 12.85 3.50 41.69
CA ASN A 108 11.41 3.62 41.81
C ASN A 108 10.97 4.94 42.48
N TRP A 109 11.72 5.44 43.47
CA TRP A 109 11.41 6.74 44.10
C TRP A 109 11.57 7.92 43.13
N LEU A 110 12.58 7.88 42.25
CA LEU A 110 12.84 8.93 41.27
C LEU A 110 11.72 8.97 40.21
N MET A 111 11.24 7.79 39.80
CA MET A 111 10.09 7.67 38.88
C MET A 111 8.78 8.15 39.53
N VAL A 112 8.56 7.85 40.82
CA VAL A 112 7.39 8.36 41.57
C VAL A 112 7.42 9.89 41.71
N VAL A 113 8.60 10.47 41.95
CA VAL A 113 8.78 11.92 41.99
C VAL A 113 8.53 12.54 40.62
N LEU A 114 9.05 11.93 39.54
CA LEU A 114 8.77 12.37 38.17
C LEU A 114 7.29 12.31 37.82
N ASP A 115 6.58 11.24 38.20
CA ASP A 115 5.13 11.12 38.01
C ASP A 115 4.36 12.17 38.82
N THR A 116 4.83 12.47 40.03
CA THR A 116 4.24 13.50 40.90
C THR A 116 4.45 14.90 40.32
N ILE A 117 5.66 15.23 39.87
CA ILE A 117 5.99 16.48 39.20
C ILE A 117 5.19 16.59 37.91
N ARG A 118 5.12 15.54 37.09
CA ARG A 118 4.31 15.52 35.86
C ARG A 118 2.82 15.69 36.16
N GLY A 119 2.34 15.15 37.28
CA GLY A 119 0.98 15.33 37.77
C GLY A 119 0.69 16.75 38.30
N LEU A 120 1.71 17.46 38.81
CA LEU A 120 1.60 18.80 39.43
C LEU A 120 1.94 19.97 38.51
N VAL A 121 2.89 19.80 37.59
CA VAL A 121 3.19 20.79 36.52
C VAL A 121 1.91 21.14 35.77
N ARG A 122 1.07 20.12 35.62
CA ARG A 122 -0.23 20.16 34.98
C ARG A 122 -1.20 21.23 35.57
N PRO A 123 -1.68 21.11 36.82
CA PRO A 123 -2.48 22.15 37.47
C PRO A 123 -1.65 23.39 37.85
N GLY A 124 -0.35 23.25 38.08
CA GLY A 124 0.54 24.35 38.47
C GLY A 124 0.68 25.42 37.39
N LEU A 125 0.81 25.03 36.11
CA LEU A 125 0.87 25.99 35.00
C LEU A 125 -0.46 26.73 34.80
N THR A 126 -1.60 26.07 34.99
CA THR A 126 -2.91 26.74 34.93
C THR A 126 -3.06 27.75 36.05
N LEU A 127 -2.67 27.38 37.27
CA LEU A 127 -2.73 28.27 38.44
C LEU A 127 -1.76 29.45 38.29
N TYR A 128 -0.58 29.21 37.71
CA TYR A 128 0.38 30.25 37.35
C TYR A 128 -0.15 31.20 36.28
N LEU A 129 -0.81 30.68 35.23
CA LEU A 129 -1.45 31.51 34.20
C LEU A 129 -2.53 32.39 34.83
N CYS A 130 -3.43 31.81 35.64
CA CYS A 130 -4.46 32.57 36.36
C CYS A 130 -3.87 33.63 37.29
N ALA A 131 -2.76 33.32 37.97
CA ALA A 131 -2.08 34.27 38.83
C ALA A 131 -1.48 35.44 38.01
N ILE A 132 -0.79 35.14 36.90
CA ILE A 132 -0.21 36.18 36.04
C ILE A 132 -1.28 37.06 35.41
N THR A 133 -2.38 36.49 34.94
CA THR A 133 -3.47 37.27 34.35
C THR A 133 -4.13 38.17 35.38
N THR A 134 -4.29 37.68 36.62
CA THR A 134 -4.80 38.48 37.75
C THR A 134 -3.84 39.62 38.10
N VAL A 135 -2.52 39.36 38.14
CA VAL A 135 -1.52 40.40 38.40
C VAL A 135 -1.47 41.44 37.28
N LEU A 136 -1.54 41.00 36.01
CA LEU A 136 -1.60 41.90 34.85
C LEU A 136 -2.85 42.79 34.90
N TYR A 137 -4.00 42.24 35.27
CA TYR A 137 -5.23 43.02 35.46
C TYR A 137 -5.08 44.10 36.54
N LEU A 138 -4.53 43.75 37.71
CA LEU A 138 -4.33 44.70 38.81
C LEU A 138 -3.30 45.78 38.44
N ARG A 139 -2.23 45.41 37.72
CA ARG A 139 -1.22 46.34 37.20
C ARG A 139 -1.81 47.28 36.15
N ALA A 140 -2.59 46.75 35.21
CA ALA A 140 -3.29 47.54 34.20
C ALA A 140 -4.21 48.57 34.87
N ARG A 141 -4.97 48.16 35.89
CA ARG A 141 -5.82 49.06 36.68
C ARG A 141 -5.04 50.15 37.42
N SER A 142 -3.82 49.86 37.87
CA SER A 142 -2.95 50.86 38.51
C SER A 142 -2.27 51.82 37.53
N LEU A 143 -2.20 51.46 36.24
CA LEU A 143 -1.57 52.22 35.16
C LEU A 143 -2.58 53.08 34.38
N VAL A 144 -3.84 53.16 34.80
CA VAL A 144 -4.81 54.14 34.32
C VAL A 144 -4.71 55.37 35.23
N PRO A 145 -3.89 56.39 34.92
CA PRO A 145 -4.00 57.66 35.60
C PRO A 145 -5.36 58.27 35.30
N SER A 146 -5.87 59.05 36.26
CA SER A 146 -7.11 59.82 36.20
C SER A 146 -7.19 60.83 35.03
N GLU A 147 -6.14 60.93 34.21
CA GLU A 147 -5.98 61.88 33.10
C GLU A 147 -5.92 61.22 31.71
N VAL A 148 -6.01 59.89 31.61
CA VAL A 148 -6.12 59.22 30.31
C VAL A 148 -7.54 59.40 29.78
N SER A 149 -7.66 59.81 28.51
CA SER A 149 -8.93 59.79 27.79
C SER A 149 -9.63 58.44 28.01
N VAL A 150 -10.90 58.47 28.40
CA VAL A 150 -11.70 57.28 28.69
C VAL A 150 -11.60 56.26 27.54
N ASP A 151 -11.52 56.73 26.30
CA ASP A 151 -11.38 55.88 25.11
C ASP A 151 -10.04 55.14 25.04
N GLN A 152 -8.93 55.77 25.45
CA GLN A 152 -7.61 55.14 25.50
C GLN A 152 -7.51 54.13 26.64
N ALA A 153 -8.09 54.44 27.80
CA ALA A 153 -8.14 53.51 28.92
C ALA A 153 -8.97 52.25 28.57
N LEU A 154 -10.12 52.44 27.91
CA LEU A 154 -10.94 51.33 27.42
C LEU A 154 -10.21 50.50 26.36
N GLY A 155 -9.48 51.12 25.43
CA GLY A 155 -8.70 50.40 24.41
C GLY A 155 -7.55 49.56 24.98
N MET A 156 -6.88 50.04 26.04
CA MET A 156 -5.84 49.26 26.73
C MET A 156 -6.43 48.10 27.53
N VAL A 157 -7.54 48.32 28.23
CA VAL A 157 -8.26 47.27 28.95
C VAL A 157 -8.75 46.20 27.98
N ASP A 158 -9.31 46.59 26.83
CA ASP A 158 -9.79 45.65 25.81
C ASP A 158 -8.64 44.82 25.22
N SER A 159 -7.52 45.45 24.88
CA SER A 159 -6.33 44.75 24.35
C SER A 159 -5.75 43.73 25.35
N ILE A 160 -5.67 44.09 26.63
CA ILE A 160 -5.19 43.21 27.70
C ILE A 160 -6.18 42.06 27.93
N THR A 161 -7.48 42.38 27.95
CA THR A 161 -8.54 41.38 28.14
C THR A 161 -8.55 40.36 27.00
N ASN A 162 -8.48 40.82 25.75
CA ASN A 162 -8.42 39.96 24.57
C ASN A 162 -7.16 39.08 24.57
N THR A 163 -6.01 39.62 24.95
CA THR A 163 -4.76 38.85 25.06
C THR A 163 -4.85 37.77 26.14
N ILE A 164 -5.43 38.09 27.29
CA ILE A 164 -5.66 37.13 28.40
C ILE A 164 -6.62 36.02 27.97
N LEU A 165 -7.74 36.38 27.33
CA LEU A 165 -8.73 35.41 26.85
C LEU A 165 -8.13 34.50 25.77
N TYR A 166 -7.34 35.05 24.86
CA TYR A 166 -6.64 34.29 23.82
C TYR A 166 -5.65 33.29 24.42
N LEU A 167 -4.77 33.73 25.33
CA LEU A 167 -3.80 32.85 25.99
C LEU A 167 -4.49 31.76 26.82
N THR A 168 -5.55 32.13 27.56
CA THR A 168 -6.33 31.18 28.36
C THR A 168 -7.00 30.14 27.46
N THR A 169 -7.67 30.57 26.40
CA THR A 169 -8.36 29.68 25.45
C THR A 169 -7.37 28.75 24.76
N THR A 170 -6.22 29.28 24.33
CA THR A 170 -5.15 28.49 23.68
C THR A 170 -4.56 27.46 24.64
N CYS A 171 -4.28 27.83 25.89
CA CYS A 171 -3.81 26.90 26.91
C CYS A 171 -4.86 25.82 27.23
N VAL A 172 -6.14 26.19 27.37
CA VAL A 172 -7.25 25.25 27.63
C VAL A 172 -7.47 24.31 26.44
N LEU A 173 -7.48 24.83 25.21
CA LEU A 173 -7.63 24.01 24.00
C LEU A 173 -6.44 23.09 23.78
N TRP A 174 -5.21 23.56 23.98
CA TRP A 174 -4.02 22.71 23.91
C TRP A 174 -4.06 21.63 25.00
N TRP A 175 -4.52 21.99 26.19
CA TRP A 175 -4.64 21.08 27.32
C TRP A 175 -5.67 19.95 27.12
N PHE A 176 -6.85 20.29 26.64
CA PHE A 176 -7.92 19.32 26.37
C PHE A 176 -7.77 18.66 25.00
N GLY A 177 -7.10 19.32 24.04
CA GLY A 177 -6.81 18.79 22.70
C GLY A 177 -5.69 17.76 22.70
N THR A 178 -4.68 17.91 23.57
CA THR A 178 -3.65 16.87 23.81
C THR A 178 -4.14 15.75 24.72
N ARG A 179 -5.38 15.83 25.22
CA ARG A 179 -6.03 14.76 25.97
C ARG A 179 -6.44 13.69 24.95
N ASN A 180 -5.60 12.68 24.75
CA ASN A 180 -5.98 11.49 23.99
C ASN A 180 -7.34 11.00 24.50
N LYS A 181 -8.35 11.03 23.63
CA LYS A 181 -9.68 10.53 23.94
C LYS A 181 -9.52 9.04 24.23
N LYS A 182 -9.70 8.67 25.50
CA LYS A 182 -9.87 7.27 25.88
C LYS A 182 -11.00 6.70 25.01
N PRO A 183 -10.81 5.61 24.27
CA PRO A 183 -11.97 4.84 23.85
C PRO A 183 -12.65 4.33 25.12
N GLN A 184 -13.89 4.76 25.33
CA GLN A 184 -14.76 4.13 26.31
C GLN A 184 -14.96 2.67 25.86
N LYS A 185 -14.85 1.77 26.84
CA LYS A 185 -15.00 0.32 26.68
C LYS A 185 -16.22 -0.07 25.86
#